data_AF-A0AAE4CDC3-F1
#
_entry.id   AF-A0AAE4CDC3-F1
#
_cell.length_a   1.000
_cell.length_b   1.000
_cell.length_c   1.000
_cell.angle_alpha   90.00
_cell.angle_beta   90.00
_cell.angle_gamma   90.00
#
_symmetry.space_group_name_H-M   'P 1'
#
loop_
_entity.id
_entity.type
_entity.pdbx_description
1 polymer ?
#
loop_
_entity_poly.entity_id
_entity_poly.type
_entity_poly.pdbx_seq_one_letter_code
_entity_poly.pdbx_strand_id
1 'polypeptide(L)'
;MAYRAVAEMYDTTPSGLPGNDDQGALSAWLVFAHLGFYPAIYGTGTLVLHAPMFDRIDIRPVGGGADIEIQAPGVAAGKRYVKDLRVDGERRTASWVGAEFAREGGKLRFVMSATPTAWGTGAADVPPSYLDGMDARNNVGTTPDGRGDLGSMDLSDWSYSRDSLAAAGASPGAALRHGDLTFTWPTAAPGTPDNWIPHGQRIDLTDHSARGVSFLGLATNGPATGTAHVVYTDGTVQDVPLILGDWAAAAPVGNTALLTVTGRNNADGTAGGGTFRVFATDPVALDPARTVDAVILPRGSDRGIMHIVDVAIG
;
A
#
# COMPACT_ATOMS: atom_id res chain seq x y z
N MET A 1 -11.06 -25.66 -1.72
CA MET A 1 -10.76 -26.05 -3.10
C MET A 1 -9.76 -27.21 -3.18
N ALA A 2 -8.57 -27.09 -2.58
CA ALA A 2 -7.51 -28.12 -2.61
C ALA A 2 -7.98 -29.55 -2.25
N TYR A 3 -8.72 -29.72 -1.14
CA TYR A 3 -9.22 -31.04 -0.73
C TYR A 3 -10.05 -31.74 -1.82
N ARG A 4 -10.94 -30.99 -2.47
CA ARG A 4 -11.82 -31.54 -3.50
C ARG A 4 -11.02 -31.95 -4.74
N ALA A 5 -10.09 -31.10 -5.16
CA ALA A 5 -9.19 -31.41 -6.27
C ALA A 5 -8.36 -32.68 -5.99
N VAL A 6 -7.75 -32.80 -4.82
CA VAL A 6 -7.02 -34.04 -4.46
C VAL A 6 -7.93 -35.27 -4.47
N ALA A 7 -9.11 -35.18 -3.85
CA ALA A 7 -10.02 -36.31 -3.72
C ALA A 7 -10.66 -36.76 -5.05
N GLU A 8 -10.88 -35.84 -5.99
CA GLU A 8 -11.56 -36.13 -7.27
C GLU A 8 -10.58 -36.40 -8.42
N MET A 9 -9.35 -35.90 -8.33
CA MET A 9 -8.41 -35.91 -9.45
C MET A 9 -7.24 -36.88 -9.27
N TYR A 10 -6.98 -37.35 -8.04
CA TYR A 10 -5.83 -38.21 -7.74
C TYR A 10 -6.24 -39.52 -7.08
N ASP A 11 -5.56 -40.60 -7.47
CA ASP A 11 -5.61 -41.89 -6.78
C ASP A 11 -4.27 -42.62 -6.84
N THR A 12 -4.20 -43.81 -6.24
CA THR A 12 -2.97 -44.62 -6.14
C THR A 12 -2.87 -45.71 -7.22
N THR A 13 -3.72 -45.68 -8.24
CA THR A 13 -3.68 -46.62 -9.37
C THR A 13 -2.66 -46.16 -10.43
N PRO A 14 -2.27 -47.03 -11.38
CA PRO A 14 -1.39 -46.63 -12.48
C PRO A 14 -1.90 -45.46 -13.34
N SER A 15 -3.21 -45.14 -13.29
CA SER A 15 -3.84 -44.02 -13.99
C SER A 15 -4.26 -42.88 -13.05
N GLY A 16 -3.74 -42.85 -11.83
CA GLY A 16 -4.20 -41.96 -10.76
C GLY A 16 -3.76 -40.51 -10.86
N LEU A 17 -3.17 -40.08 -11.97
CA LEU A 17 -2.86 -38.68 -12.24
C LEU A 17 -3.91 -38.10 -13.21
N PRO A 18 -4.39 -36.87 -12.99
CA PRO A 18 -5.39 -36.26 -13.86
C PRO A 18 -4.85 -35.82 -15.23
N GLY A 19 -3.55 -35.94 -15.47
CA GLY A 19 -2.86 -35.55 -16.68
C GLY A 19 -1.38 -35.88 -16.62
N ASN A 20 -0.60 -35.33 -17.56
CA ASN A 20 0.86 -35.44 -17.53
C ASN A 20 1.41 -34.86 -16.22
N ASP A 21 2.39 -35.53 -15.63
CA ASP A 21 3.02 -35.05 -14.39
C ASP A 21 3.85 -33.77 -14.60
N ASP A 22 4.18 -33.45 -15.85
CA ASP A 22 4.97 -32.27 -16.26
C ASP A 22 6.25 -32.11 -15.44
N GLN A 23 7.06 -33.18 -15.47
CA GLN A 23 8.35 -33.27 -14.78
C GLN A 23 8.26 -33.01 -13.26
N GLY A 24 7.19 -33.50 -12.63
CA GLY A 24 6.96 -33.37 -11.19
C GLY A 24 6.15 -32.15 -10.78
N ALA A 25 5.71 -31.30 -11.71
CA ALA A 25 4.88 -30.14 -11.38
C ALA A 25 3.55 -30.58 -10.72
N LEU A 26 2.89 -31.59 -11.29
CA LEU A 26 1.60 -32.08 -10.78
C LEU A 26 1.77 -32.84 -9.46
N SER A 27 2.82 -33.65 -9.35
CA SER A 27 3.21 -34.32 -8.11
C SER A 27 3.59 -33.33 -7.00
N ALA A 28 4.36 -32.27 -7.31
CA ALA A 28 4.72 -31.24 -6.35
C ALA A 28 3.48 -30.46 -5.89
N TRP A 29 2.57 -30.13 -6.81
CA TRP A 29 1.29 -29.52 -6.45
C TRP A 29 0.51 -30.41 -5.47
N LEU A 30 0.45 -31.73 -5.72
CA LEU A 30 -0.19 -32.69 -4.81
C LEU A 30 0.44 -32.65 -3.42
N VAL A 31 1.77 -32.61 -3.32
CA VAL A 31 2.48 -32.48 -2.04
C VAL A 31 2.06 -31.20 -1.32
N PHE A 32 2.18 -30.03 -1.96
CA PHE A 32 1.78 -28.75 -1.35
C PHE A 32 0.30 -28.72 -0.96
N ALA A 33 -0.59 -29.32 -1.76
CA ALA A 33 -2.00 -29.45 -1.43
C ALA A 33 -2.21 -30.20 -0.10
N HIS A 34 -1.42 -31.23 0.19
CA HIS A 34 -1.46 -31.94 1.47
C HIS A 34 -0.85 -31.15 2.64
N LEU A 35 0.21 -30.37 2.37
CA LEU A 35 0.94 -29.60 3.39
C LEU A 35 0.09 -28.49 4.03
N GLY A 36 -0.88 -27.93 3.30
CA GLY A 36 -1.67 -26.79 3.80
C GLY A 36 -1.06 -25.42 3.50
N PHE A 37 -0.08 -25.37 2.60
CA PHE A 37 0.40 -24.11 2.04
C PHE A 37 0.89 -24.30 0.59
N TYR A 38 0.99 -23.20 -0.17
CA TYR A 38 1.45 -23.20 -1.55
C TYR A 38 2.25 -21.93 -1.90
N PRO A 39 3.37 -22.01 -2.64
CA PRO A 39 4.10 -20.84 -3.13
C PRO A 39 3.41 -20.24 -4.37
N ALA A 40 2.32 -19.49 -4.16
CA ALA A 40 1.48 -18.98 -5.25
C ALA A 40 2.17 -17.92 -6.12
N ILE A 41 3.05 -17.10 -5.52
CA ILE A 41 3.77 -16.03 -6.22
C ILE A 41 5.25 -16.37 -6.23
N TYR A 42 5.72 -16.91 -7.35
CA TYR A 42 7.10 -17.33 -7.52
C TYR A 42 8.08 -16.17 -7.25
N GLY A 43 9.20 -16.47 -6.57
CA GLY A 43 10.25 -15.50 -6.26
C GLY A 43 10.04 -14.67 -4.99
N THR A 44 8.83 -14.63 -4.41
CA THR A 44 8.55 -13.82 -3.21
C THR A 44 8.88 -14.51 -1.89
N GLY A 45 8.97 -15.84 -1.87
CA GLY A 45 9.04 -16.63 -0.64
C GLY A 45 7.74 -16.66 0.18
N THR A 46 6.69 -15.96 -0.26
CA THR A 46 5.38 -15.96 0.41
C THR A 46 4.67 -17.29 0.17
N LEU A 47 4.12 -17.87 1.24
CA LEU A 47 3.33 -19.09 1.17
C LEU A 47 1.87 -18.75 1.51
N VAL A 48 0.96 -18.99 0.57
CA VAL A 48 -0.48 -18.90 0.85
C VAL A 48 -0.92 -20.14 1.60
N LEU A 49 -1.79 -19.98 2.59
CA LEU A 49 -2.21 -21.04 3.49
C LEU A 49 -3.59 -21.57 3.12
N HIS A 50 -3.77 -22.87 3.28
CA HIS A 50 -5.06 -23.56 3.16
C HIS A 50 -5.14 -24.69 4.19
N ALA A 51 -6.28 -25.38 4.25
CA ALA A 51 -6.43 -26.52 5.16
C ALA A 51 -5.47 -27.67 4.75
N PRO A 52 -4.58 -28.14 5.66
CA PRO A 52 -3.76 -29.32 5.41
C PRO A 52 -4.64 -30.59 5.34
N MET A 53 -4.04 -31.73 5.00
CA MET A 53 -4.78 -33.00 4.88
C MET A 53 -4.43 -34.06 5.93
N PHE A 54 -3.42 -33.80 6.76
CA PHE A 54 -3.01 -34.67 7.86
C PHE A 54 -3.06 -33.92 9.19
N ASP A 55 -3.34 -34.63 10.28
CA ASP A 55 -3.41 -34.04 11.62
C ASP A 55 -2.06 -33.48 12.10
N ARG A 56 -0.95 -34.04 11.58
CA ARG A 56 0.42 -33.60 11.82
C ARG A 56 1.30 -33.83 10.60
N ILE A 57 2.14 -32.86 10.28
CA ILE A 57 3.15 -32.93 9.23
C ILE A 57 4.45 -32.33 9.78
N ASP A 58 5.56 -33.05 9.60
CA ASP A 58 6.90 -32.58 9.97
C ASP A 58 7.77 -32.55 8.70
N ILE A 59 8.25 -31.37 8.31
CA ILE A 59 9.12 -31.17 7.14
C ILE A 59 10.54 -30.89 7.63
N ARG A 60 11.49 -31.70 7.16
CA ARG A 60 12.92 -31.56 7.46
C ARG A 60 13.68 -31.17 6.19
N PRO A 61 14.26 -29.95 6.12
CA PRO A 61 15.02 -29.54 4.95
C PRO A 61 16.25 -30.42 4.70
N VAL A 62 16.47 -30.79 3.43
CA VAL A 62 17.66 -31.53 3.03
C VAL A 62 18.89 -30.61 3.11
N GLY A 63 19.97 -31.07 3.76
CA GLY A 63 21.23 -30.32 3.88
C GLY A 63 21.37 -29.48 5.14
N GLY A 64 20.41 -29.56 6.08
CA GLY A 64 20.38 -28.72 7.27
C GLY A 64 19.60 -27.43 7.02
N GLY A 65 18.75 -27.07 7.97
CA GLY A 65 17.80 -25.97 7.89
C GLY A 65 16.82 -26.05 9.04
N ALA A 66 15.92 -25.08 9.14
CA ALA A 66 14.93 -25.09 10.19
C ALA A 66 13.72 -25.96 9.81
N ASP A 67 13.29 -26.80 10.75
CA ASP A 67 12.15 -27.68 10.58
C ASP A 67 10.84 -26.87 10.49
N ILE A 68 9.88 -27.38 9.71
CA ILE A 68 8.51 -26.89 9.70
C ILE A 68 7.61 -27.95 10.34
N GLU A 69 6.89 -27.56 11.38
CA GLU A 69 5.87 -28.40 12.02
C GLU A 69 4.47 -27.83 11.72
N ILE A 70 3.59 -28.70 11.21
CA ILE A 70 2.20 -28.35 10.92
C ILE A 70 1.29 -29.24 11.77
N GLN A 71 0.40 -28.63 12.55
CA GLN A 71 -0.59 -29.32 13.37
C GLN A 71 -1.99 -28.87 12.99
N ALA A 72 -2.87 -29.83 12.69
CA ALA A 72 -4.26 -29.59 12.31
C ALA A 72 -5.20 -30.68 12.86
N PRO A 73 -5.26 -30.87 14.19
CA PRO A 73 -5.98 -31.99 14.77
C PRO A 73 -7.46 -32.00 14.38
N GLY A 74 -7.91 -33.15 13.86
CA GLY A 74 -9.27 -33.41 13.44
C GLY A 74 -9.53 -33.17 11.94
N VAL A 75 -8.52 -32.73 11.17
CA VAL A 75 -8.66 -32.56 9.72
C VAL A 75 -8.86 -33.90 9.01
N ALA A 76 -8.16 -34.94 9.45
CA ALA A 76 -8.33 -36.30 8.95
C ALA A 76 -9.73 -36.87 9.26
N ALA A 77 -10.38 -36.36 10.32
CA ALA A 77 -11.75 -36.70 10.71
C ALA A 77 -12.83 -35.85 10.00
N GLY A 78 -12.47 -35.09 8.95
CA GLY A 78 -13.42 -34.35 8.13
C GLY A 78 -13.60 -32.87 8.50
N LYS A 79 -12.86 -32.34 9.49
CA LYS A 79 -12.85 -30.90 9.79
C LYS A 79 -11.97 -30.14 8.79
N ARG A 80 -12.50 -29.89 7.59
CA ARG A 80 -11.72 -29.40 6.44
C ARG A 80 -11.63 -27.87 6.30
N TYR A 81 -12.17 -27.10 7.25
CA TYR A 81 -12.15 -25.64 7.23
C TYR A 81 -11.24 -25.09 8.32
N VAL A 82 -10.48 -24.04 8.02
CA VAL A 82 -9.68 -23.34 9.04
C VAL A 82 -10.60 -22.43 9.85
N LYS A 83 -10.48 -22.47 11.17
CA LYS A 83 -11.17 -21.59 12.13
C LYS A 83 -10.22 -20.56 12.74
N ASP A 84 -8.98 -20.97 13.00
CA ASP A 84 -7.94 -20.11 13.57
C ASP A 84 -6.57 -20.67 13.20
N LEU A 85 -5.55 -19.84 13.29
CA LEU A 85 -4.16 -20.22 13.07
C LEU A 85 -3.28 -19.59 14.16
N ARG A 86 -2.30 -20.36 14.62
CA ARG A 86 -1.14 -19.82 15.33
C ARG A 86 0.13 -20.10 14.54
N VAL A 87 0.94 -19.06 14.37
CA VAL A 87 2.31 -19.14 13.81
C VAL A 87 3.24 -18.92 14.99
N ASP A 88 4.04 -19.93 15.34
CA ASP A 88 4.96 -19.90 16.49
C ASP A 88 4.31 -19.48 17.81
N GLY A 89 3.04 -19.85 17.97
CA GLY A 89 2.24 -19.59 19.17
C GLY A 89 1.41 -18.29 19.11
N GLU A 90 1.75 -17.38 18.21
CA GLU A 90 1.05 -16.12 18.01
C GLU A 90 -0.16 -16.28 17.09
N ARG A 91 -1.27 -15.63 17.44
CA ARG A 91 -2.50 -15.71 16.67
C ARG A 91 -2.35 -14.98 15.33
N ARG A 92 -2.73 -15.61 14.24
CA ARG A 92 -2.68 -15.07 12.88
C ARG A 92 -4.02 -15.23 12.18
N THR A 93 -4.54 -14.14 11.64
CA THR A 93 -5.77 -14.14 10.81
C THR A 93 -5.47 -14.19 9.32
N ALA A 94 -4.29 -13.73 8.91
CA ALA A 94 -3.85 -13.75 7.52
C ALA A 94 -3.73 -15.17 6.95
N SER A 95 -4.21 -15.34 5.72
CA SER A 95 -4.16 -16.62 4.99
C SER A 95 -2.82 -16.83 4.27
N TRP A 96 -1.73 -16.31 4.83
CA TRP A 96 -0.38 -16.40 4.28
C TRP A 96 0.70 -16.21 5.37
N VAL A 97 1.91 -16.70 5.08
CA VAL A 97 3.14 -16.42 5.83
C VAL A 97 4.22 -15.87 4.90
N GLY A 98 5.06 -14.99 5.44
CA GLY A 98 6.12 -14.30 4.69
C GLY A 98 7.32 -15.19 4.37
N ALA A 99 8.26 -14.62 3.64
CA ALA A 99 9.50 -15.29 3.23
C ALA A 99 10.35 -15.75 4.43
N GLU A 100 10.21 -15.07 5.57
CA GLU A 100 10.87 -15.39 6.83
C GLU A 100 10.50 -16.81 7.27
N PHE A 101 9.21 -17.16 7.28
CA PHE A 101 8.76 -18.51 7.65
C PHE A 101 9.30 -19.59 6.70
N ALA A 102 9.33 -19.29 5.39
CA ALA A 102 9.87 -20.23 4.40
C ALA A 102 11.39 -20.47 4.58
N ARG A 103 12.12 -19.49 5.12
CA ARG A 103 13.58 -19.56 5.32
C ARG A 103 13.96 -20.10 6.70
N GLU A 104 13.23 -19.70 7.72
CA GLU A 104 13.53 -19.92 9.14
C GLU A 104 12.70 -21.05 9.75
N GLY A 105 11.80 -21.66 8.97
CA GLY A 105 10.93 -22.73 9.44
C GLY A 105 9.94 -22.21 10.50
N GLY A 106 9.50 -23.11 11.37
CA GLY A 106 8.60 -22.78 12.47
C GLY A 106 7.35 -23.64 12.53
N LYS A 107 6.37 -23.21 13.33
CA LYS A 107 5.19 -24.00 13.65
C LYS A 107 3.89 -23.35 13.20
N LEU A 108 3.15 -24.06 12.35
CA LEU A 108 1.76 -23.74 12.00
C LEU A 108 0.82 -24.62 12.81
N ARG A 109 0.02 -24.01 13.70
CA ARG A 109 -1.03 -24.72 14.44
C ARG A 109 -2.41 -24.23 14.04
N PHE A 110 -3.06 -25.02 13.19
CA PHE A 110 -4.42 -24.78 12.75
C PHE A 110 -5.44 -25.26 13.78
N VAL A 111 -6.50 -24.49 13.96
CA VAL A 111 -7.75 -24.91 14.59
C VAL A 111 -8.74 -25.21 13.49
N MET A 112 -9.17 -26.46 13.40
CA MET A 112 -10.02 -26.95 12.30
C MET A 112 -11.51 -26.93 12.66
N SER A 113 -12.35 -26.79 11.64
CA SER A 113 -13.81 -26.74 11.69
C SER A 113 -14.43 -27.65 10.63
N ALA A 114 -15.60 -28.22 10.96
CA ALA A 114 -16.41 -29.01 10.02
C ALA A 114 -17.20 -28.13 9.03
N THR A 115 -17.40 -26.86 9.35
CA THR A 115 -18.13 -25.88 8.53
C THR A 115 -17.24 -24.67 8.20
N PRO A 116 -17.51 -23.94 7.10
CA PRO A 116 -16.82 -22.70 6.78
C PRO A 116 -16.81 -21.70 7.94
N THR A 117 -15.76 -20.86 8.01
CA THR A 117 -15.61 -19.81 9.02
C THR A 117 -15.20 -18.50 8.36
N ALA A 118 -15.13 -17.42 9.15
CA ALA A 118 -14.66 -16.10 8.70
C ALA A 118 -13.14 -15.89 8.83
N TRP A 119 -12.35 -16.95 9.06
CA TRP A 119 -10.89 -16.81 9.08
C TRP A 119 -10.36 -16.44 7.69
N GLY A 120 -9.42 -15.49 7.62
CA GLY A 120 -8.79 -15.08 6.38
C GLY A 120 -9.63 -14.13 5.51
N THR A 121 -10.71 -13.54 6.03
CA THR A 121 -11.61 -12.68 5.23
C THR A 121 -11.41 -11.18 5.46
N GLY A 122 -10.52 -10.76 6.36
CA GLY A 122 -10.22 -9.34 6.59
C GLY A 122 -9.40 -8.74 5.46
N ALA A 123 -9.48 -7.42 5.29
CA ALA A 123 -8.70 -6.70 4.27
C ALA A 123 -7.18 -6.88 4.43
N ALA A 124 -6.69 -7.00 5.67
CA ALA A 124 -5.28 -7.27 5.97
C ALA A 124 -4.92 -8.77 5.95
N ASP A 125 -5.90 -9.66 5.73
CA ASP A 125 -5.69 -11.10 5.77
C ASP A 125 -5.34 -11.70 4.40
N VAL A 126 -5.62 -10.98 3.32
CA VAL A 126 -5.32 -11.43 1.95
C VAL A 126 -3.82 -11.46 1.68
N PRO A 127 -3.32 -12.37 0.83
CA PRO A 127 -1.92 -12.36 0.40
C PRO A 127 -1.54 -11.05 -0.29
N PRO A 128 -0.28 -10.60 -0.15
CA PRO A 128 0.18 -9.37 -0.78
C PRO A 128 0.06 -9.45 -2.31
N SER A 129 -0.32 -8.33 -2.92
CA SER A 129 -0.41 -8.15 -4.37
C SER A 129 0.62 -7.14 -4.88
N TYR A 130 0.88 -7.13 -6.19
CA TYR A 130 1.85 -6.22 -6.80
C TYR A 130 1.54 -4.74 -6.55
N LEU A 131 0.25 -4.38 -6.50
CA LEU A 131 -0.17 -2.98 -6.30
C LEU A 131 -0.17 -2.56 -4.83
N ASP A 132 0.05 -3.48 -3.89
CA ASP A 132 -0.02 -3.17 -2.47
C ASP A 132 1.04 -2.13 -2.10
N GLY A 133 0.58 -0.99 -1.58
CA GLY A 133 1.45 0.13 -1.21
C GLY A 133 1.90 1.03 -2.37
N MET A 134 1.53 0.74 -3.62
CA MET A 134 1.85 1.63 -4.75
C MET A 134 1.20 3.01 -4.64
N ASP A 135 0.05 3.06 -3.96
CA ASP A 135 -0.70 4.29 -3.73
C ASP A 135 -0.18 5.09 -2.53
N ALA A 136 0.77 4.54 -1.76
CA ALA A 136 1.34 5.23 -0.62
C ALA A 136 2.18 6.45 -1.05
N ARG A 137 2.32 7.40 -0.13
CA ARG A 137 3.29 8.49 -0.26
C ARG A 137 4.69 7.91 -0.44
N ASN A 138 5.47 8.49 -1.33
CA ASN A 138 6.72 7.91 -1.81
C ASN A 138 7.92 8.85 -1.71
N ASN A 139 7.76 10.05 -1.13
CA ASN A 139 8.86 10.98 -0.93
C ASN A 139 8.84 11.64 0.46
N VAL A 140 10.03 11.89 1.00
CA VAL A 140 10.23 12.56 2.31
C VAL A 140 10.58 14.02 2.03
N GLY A 141 9.57 14.86 1.97
CA GLY A 141 9.70 16.28 1.63
C GLY A 141 9.97 17.20 2.83
N THR A 142 9.72 16.73 4.05
CA THR A 142 9.95 17.52 5.28
C THR A 142 10.92 16.84 6.23
N THR A 143 11.78 17.64 6.86
CA THR A 143 12.77 17.17 7.84
C THR A 143 12.76 18.04 9.10
N PRO A 144 13.07 17.48 10.28
CA PRO A 144 13.38 18.29 11.46
C PRO A 144 14.63 19.14 11.20
N ASP A 145 14.70 20.30 11.85
CA ASP A 145 15.88 21.15 11.77
C ASP A 145 17.13 20.42 12.29
N GLY A 146 18.25 20.59 11.58
CA GLY A 146 19.48 19.84 11.85
C GLY A 146 19.47 18.38 11.38
N ARG A 147 18.37 17.87 10.82
CA ARG A 147 18.23 16.48 10.31
C ARG A 147 17.81 16.41 8.84
N GLY A 148 18.37 17.30 8.03
CA GLY A 148 18.12 17.30 6.59
C GLY A 148 18.59 16.04 5.87
N ASP A 149 19.46 15.23 6.50
CA ASP A 149 19.88 13.90 6.06
C ASP A 149 18.71 12.91 5.88
N LEU A 150 17.54 13.21 6.45
CA LEU A 150 16.37 12.35 6.43
C LEU A 150 15.50 12.50 5.17
N GLY A 151 15.70 13.50 4.32
CA GLY A 151 14.81 13.70 3.17
C GLY A 151 15.18 14.87 2.26
N SER A 152 14.61 14.84 1.05
CA SER A 152 14.79 15.85 0.02
C SER A 152 13.47 16.08 -0.73
N MET A 153 12.97 17.31 -0.66
CA MET A 153 11.82 17.79 -1.44
C MET A 153 12.19 18.05 -2.90
N ASP A 154 13.37 18.61 -3.17
CA ASP A 154 13.76 18.98 -4.55
C ASP A 154 14.60 17.93 -5.28
N LEU A 155 14.82 16.77 -4.65
CA LEU A 155 15.72 15.72 -5.10
C LEU A 155 17.16 16.21 -5.31
N SER A 156 17.54 17.28 -4.62
CA SER A 156 18.87 17.91 -4.63
C SER A 156 19.22 18.41 -3.22
N ASP A 157 18.90 17.59 -2.21
CA ASP A 157 19.21 17.73 -0.79
C ASP A 157 18.42 18.78 0.00
N TRP A 158 17.49 19.52 -0.62
CA TRP A 158 16.69 20.50 0.12
C TRP A 158 15.32 19.96 0.51
N SER A 159 14.92 20.20 1.76
CA SER A 159 13.60 19.82 2.30
C SER A 159 12.98 20.96 3.11
N TYR A 160 11.66 20.91 3.32
CA TYR A 160 11.03 21.86 4.25
C TYR A 160 11.43 21.57 5.69
N SER A 161 11.64 22.64 6.46
CA SER A 161 11.72 22.57 7.92
C SER A 161 10.35 22.23 8.50
N ARG A 162 10.28 21.14 9.27
CA ARG A 162 9.07 20.78 10.03
C ARG A 162 8.71 21.83 11.09
N ASP A 163 9.71 22.49 11.68
CA ASP A 163 9.49 23.51 12.70
C ASP A 163 8.91 24.78 12.07
N SER A 164 9.46 25.23 10.92
CA SER A 164 8.89 26.35 10.16
C SER A 164 7.48 26.05 9.63
N LEU A 165 7.22 24.82 9.18
CA LEU A 165 5.88 24.40 8.75
C LEU A 165 4.88 24.40 9.91
N ALA A 166 5.25 23.86 11.07
CA ALA A 166 4.42 23.87 12.26
C ALA A 166 4.12 25.30 12.72
N ALA A 167 5.11 26.19 12.71
CA ALA A 167 4.92 27.62 13.01
C ALA A 167 4.00 28.32 12.00
N ALA A 168 3.96 27.85 10.75
CA ALA A 168 3.02 28.31 9.72
C ALA A 168 1.64 27.62 9.79
N GLY A 169 1.38 26.77 10.78
CA GLY A 169 0.10 26.10 11.01
C GLY A 169 -0.02 24.68 10.43
N ALA A 170 1.06 24.11 9.91
CA ALA A 170 1.10 22.78 9.30
C ALA A 170 1.82 21.75 10.19
N SER A 171 1.31 21.55 11.41
CA SER A 171 1.72 20.43 12.27
C SER A 171 1.14 19.10 11.77
N PRO A 172 1.68 17.93 12.16
CA PRO A 172 1.12 16.63 11.77
C PRO A 172 -0.39 16.53 12.07
N GLY A 173 -1.21 16.25 11.05
CA GLY A 173 -2.67 16.16 11.14
C GLY A 173 -3.40 17.51 11.18
N ALA A 174 -2.72 18.64 10.98
CA ALA A 174 -3.35 19.95 10.96
C ALA A 174 -4.35 20.09 9.80
N ALA A 175 -5.47 20.74 10.07
CA ALA A 175 -6.48 21.08 9.07
C ALA A 175 -6.13 22.42 8.40
N LEU A 176 -5.97 22.43 7.07
CA LEU A 176 -5.67 23.62 6.27
C LEU A 176 -6.87 23.96 5.39
N ARG A 177 -7.47 25.14 5.58
CA ARG A 177 -8.69 25.54 4.87
C ARG A 177 -8.40 26.33 3.59
N HIS A 178 -9.17 26.04 2.55
CA HIS A 178 -9.21 26.80 1.30
C HIS A 178 -10.66 26.98 0.84
N GLY A 179 -11.27 28.11 1.19
CA GLY A 179 -12.71 28.29 1.06
C GLY A 179 -13.46 27.26 1.92
N ASP A 180 -14.36 26.51 1.30
CA ASP A 180 -15.13 25.44 1.95
C ASP A 180 -14.38 24.09 2.01
N LEU A 181 -13.25 23.97 1.31
CA LEU A 181 -12.43 22.77 1.31
C LEU A 181 -11.46 22.75 2.49
N THR A 182 -11.22 21.56 3.03
CA THR A 182 -10.24 21.33 4.10
C THR A 182 -9.28 20.23 3.68
N PHE A 183 -7.99 20.55 3.67
CA PHE A 183 -6.91 19.59 3.55
C PHE A 183 -6.42 19.15 4.92
N THR A 184 -5.82 17.96 4.99
CA THR A 184 -5.14 17.44 6.16
C THR A 184 -3.65 17.35 5.90
N TRP A 185 -2.85 18.07 6.68
CA TRP A 185 -1.40 17.93 6.64
C TRP A 185 -0.98 16.52 7.10
N PRO A 186 -0.05 15.84 6.41
CA PRO A 186 0.34 14.46 6.69
C PRO A 186 0.73 14.22 8.16
N THR A 187 0.32 13.08 8.71
CA THR A 187 0.71 12.63 10.06
C THR A 187 2.05 11.89 10.09
N ALA A 188 2.81 11.92 8.99
CA ALA A 188 4.06 11.20 8.82
C ALA A 188 5.08 11.54 9.92
N ALA A 189 5.81 10.54 10.40
CA ALA A 189 6.93 10.74 11.31
C ALA A 189 8.15 11.32 10.55
N PRO A 190 9.11 11.95 11.23
CA PRO A 190 10.37 12.37 10.60
C PRO A 190 11.05 11.21 9.87
N GLY A 191 11.56 11.45 8.66
CA GLY A 191 12.21 10.42 7.84
C GLY A 191 11.27 9.41 7.18
N THR A 192 9.96 9.63 7.23
CA THR A 192 8.97 8.79 6.54
C THR A 192 8.25 9.60 5.46
N PRO A 193 7.80 8.96 4.35
CA PRO A 193 7.18 9.68 3.25
C PRO A 193 5.96 10.52 3.66
N ASP A 194 5.95 11.79 3.24
CA ASP A 194 4.95 12.79 3.60
C ASP A 194 4.33 13.50 2.41
N ASN A 195 4.78 13.20 1.19
CA ASN A 195 4.10 13.60 -0.02
C ASN A 195 4.20 12.52 -1.12
N TRP A 196 3.37 12.68 -2.15
CA TRP A 196 3.46 11.93 -3.39
C TRP A 196 4.24 12.74 -4.41
N ILE A 197 5.27 12.11 -4.99
CA ILE A 197 5.68 12.38 -6.37
C ILE A 197 4.77 11.54 -7.28
N PRO A 198 3.86 12.17 -8.04
CA PRO A 198 2.82 11.47 -8.78
C PRO A 198 3.38 10.54 -9.87
N HIS A 199 2.85 9.31 -9.90
CA HIS A 199 3.06 8.32 -10.95
C HIS A 199 1.80 7.45 -11.18
N GLY A 200 0.61 8.00 -10.90
CA GLY A 200 -0.67 7.32 -11.11
C GLY A 200 -1.29 6.70 -9.87
N GLN A 201 -0.88 7.10 -8.66
CA GLN A 201 -1.46 6.61 -7.41
C GLN A 201 -2.95 6.89 -7.35
N ARG A 202 -3.72 5.92 -6.84
CA ARG A 202 -5.14 6.03 -6.52
C ARG A 202 -5.32 6.45 -5.06
N ILE A 203 -6.02 7.56 -4.85
CA ILE A 203 -6.45 8.03 -3.53
C ILE A 203 -7.94 7.74 -3.40
N ASP A 204 -8.27 6.76 -2.56
CA ASP A 204 -9.67 6.45 -2.24
C ASP A 204 -10.27 7.59 -1.41
N LEU A 205 -11.40 8.12 -1.87
CA LEU A 205 -12.17 9.16 -1.17
C LEU A 205 -13.53 8.62 -0.69
N THR A 206 -13.93 7.44 -1.17
CA THR A 206 -15.08 6.61 -0.73
C THR A 206 -16.42 7.34 -0.63
N ASP A 207 -17.28 7.19 -1.64
CA ASP A 207 -18.72 7.52 -1.63
C ASP A 207 -19.10 8.96 -1.24
N HIS A 208 -18.33 9.95 -1.67
CA HIS A 208 -18.63 11.36 -1.38
C HIS A 208 -19.32 12.05 -2.55
N SER A 209 -20.47 12.68 -2.30
CA SER A 209 -21.01 13.70 -3.20
C SER A 209 -20.20 14.97 -2.98
N ALA A 210 -19.59 15.47 -4.05
CA ALA A 210 -18.75 16.67 -4.03
C ALA A 210 -19.04 17.53 -5.26
N ARG A 211 -18.84 18.83 -5.13
CA ARG A 211 -19.02 19.84 -6.18
C ARG A 211 -17.71 20.33 -6.74
N GLY A 212 -16.60 20.11 -6.04
CA GLY A 212 -15.28 20.45 -6.50
C GLY A 212 -14.19 19.54 -5.94
N VAL A 213 -13.05 19.52 -6.62
CA VAL A 213 -11.79 18.91 -6.16
C VAL A 213 -10.68 19.95 -6.19
N SER A 214 -9.80 19.92 -5.19
CA SER A 214 -8.60 20.75 -5.12
C SER A 214 -7.42 19.93 -4.59
N PHE A 215 -6.20 20.37 -4.93
CA PHE A 215 -4.96 19.70 -4.59
C PHE A 215 -4.09 20.62 -3.76
N LEU A 216 -3.55 20.09 -2.65
CA LEU A 216 -2.51 20.74 -1.85
C LEU A 216 -1.16 20.22 -2.29
N GLY A 217 -0.24 21.11 -2.68
CA GLY A 217 1.06 20.69 -3.14
C GLY A 217 1.96 21.82 -3.61
N LEU A 218 3.05 21.45 -4.26
CA LEU A 218 4.02 22.36 -4.86
C LEU A 218 4.75 21.65 -6.01
N ALA A 219 5.51 22.41 -6.78
CA ALA A 219 6.52 21.89 -7.67
C ALA A 219 7.93 22.30 -7.19
N THR A 220 8.93 21.52 -7.56
CA THR A 220 10.34 21.89 -7.43
C THR A 220 11.02 21.85 -8.79
N ASN A 221 12.12 22.58 -8.94
CA ASN A 221 12.87 22.70 -10.19
C ASN A 221 12.04 23.30 -11.35
N GLY A 222 11.13 24.23 -11.01
CA GLY A 222 10.20 24.87 -11.93
C GLY A 222 8.74 24.46 -11.71
N PRO A 223 7.78 25.22 -12.27
CA PRO A 223 6.37 24.84 -12.20
C PRO A 223 6.12 23.52 -12.94
N ALA A 224 5.13 22.77 -12.48
CA ALA A 224 4.78 21.47 -13.02
C ALA A 224 3.30 21.41 -13.40
N THR A 225 3.03 20.77 -14.53
CA THR A 225 1.66 20.51 -15.01
C THR A 225 1.45 19.02 -15.24
N GLY A 226 0.21 18.57 -15.03
CA GLY A 226 -0.22 17.18 -15.25
C GLY A 226 -1.74 17.08 -15.28
N THR A 227 -2.25 15.86 -15.45
CA THR A 227 -3.70 15.58 -15.42
C THR A 227 -3.98 14.55 -14.36
N ALA A 228 -4.79 14.92 -13.37
CA ALA A 228 -5.38 13.98 -12.43
C ALA A 228 -6.73 13.49 -12.98
N HIS A 229 -7.26 12.40 -12.43
CA HIS A 229 -8.55 11.85 -12.85
C HIS A 229 -9.44 11.61 -11.64
N VAL A 230 -10.65 12.13 -11.67
CA VAL A 230 -11.69 11.78 -10.69
C VAL A 230 -12.44 10.58 -11.22
N VAL A 231 -12.46 9.50 -10.45
CA VAL A 231 -13.22 8.28 -10.73
C VAL A 231 -14.53 8.36 -9.95
N TYR A 232 -15.64 8.12 -10.62
CA TYR A 232 -16.96 8.06 -10.02
C TYR A 232 -17.37 6.61 -9.74
N THR A 233 -18.29 6.41 -8.80
CA THR A 233 -18.76 5.08 -8.39
C THR A 233 -19.46 4.29 -9.51
N ASP A 234 -19.90 4.97 -10.58
CA ASP A 234 -20.46 4.34 -11.79
C ASP A 234 -19.38 3.89 -12.80
N GLY A 235 -18.10 4.08 -12.47
CA GLY A 235 -16.94 3.74 -13.31
C GLY A 235 -16.59 4.80 -14.34
N THR A 236 -17.33 5.91 -14.43
CA THR A 236 -16.97 7.03 -15.31
C THR A 236 -15.82 7.85 -14.73
N VAL A 237 -15.11 8.57 -15.60
CA VAL A 237 -13.91 9.33 -15.24
C VAL A 237 -14.01 10.76 -15.76
N GLN A 238 -13.58 11.71 -14.95
CA GLN A 238 -13.41 13.12 -15.32
C GLN A 238 -11.94 13.53 -15.20
N ASP A 239 -11.40 14.11 -16.27
CA ASP A 239 -10.06 14.67 -16.29
C ASP A 239 -10.01 16.01 -15.56
N VAL A 240 -8.96 16.20 -14.75
CA VAL A 240 -8.72 17.38 -13.93
C VAL A 240 -7.32 17.91 -14.23
N PRO A 241 -7.19 18.98 -15.03
CA PRO A 241 -5.92 19.63 -15.26
C PRO A 241 -5.34 20.17 -13.94
N LEU A 242 -4.07 19.87 -13.68
CA LEU A 242 -3.36 20.23 -12.46
C LEU A 242 -2.11 21.03 -12.80
N ILE A 243 -1.97 22.20 -12.19
CA ILE A 243 -0.80 23.07 -12.28
C ILE A 243 -0.37 23.43 -10.86
N LEU A 244 0.91 23.21 -10.53
CA LEU A 244 1.51 23.64 -9.28
C LEU A 244 2.72 24.54 -9.53
N GLY A 245 2.79 25.63 -8.76
CA GLY A 245 3.90 26.57 -8.81
C GLY A 245 5.19 26.01 -8.23
N ASP A 246 6.32 26.54 -8.67
CA ASP A 246 7.60 26.28 -7.99
C ASP A 246 7.56 26.82 -6.57
N TRP A 247 8.01 26.01 -5.61
CA TRP A 247 7.97 26.30 -4.18
C TRP A 247 8.67 27.60 -3.78
N ALA A 248 9.71 28.03 -4.49
CA ALA A 248 10.44 29.26 -4.22
C ALA A 248 9.83 30.48 -4.94
N ALA A 249 8.87 30.27 -5.83
CA ALA A 249 8.22 31.31 -6.62
C ALA A 249 6.90 31.81 -6.01
N ALA A 250 6.38 32.90 -6.57
CA ALA A 250 5.01 33.33 -6.29
C ALA A 250 3.99 32.33 -6.87
N ALA A 251 2.77 32.35 -6.33
CA ALA A 251 1.72 31.46 -6.81
C ALA A 251 1.37 31.78 -8.28
N PRO A 252 1.31 30.77 -9.17
CA PRO A 252 0.79 30.96 -10.52
C PRO A 252 -0.73 31.19 -10.50
N VAL A 253 -1.30 31.56 -11.64
CA VAL A 253 -2.77 31.63 -11.80
C VAL A 253 -3.40 30.27 -11.48
N GLY A 254 -4.51 30.29 -10.74
CA GLY A 254 -5.18 29.06 -10.31
C GLY A 254 -4.56 28.41 -9.08
N ASN A 255 -3.61 29.05 -8.41
CA ASN A 255 -2.98 28.58 -7.18
C ASN A 255 -3.06 29.67 -6.10
N THR A 256 -3.34 29.26 -4.87
CA THR A 256 -3.26 30.10 -3.67
C THR A 256 -2.17 29.56 -2.75
N ALA A 257 -1.23 30.41 -2.32
CA ALA A 257 -0.22 30.02 -1.33
C ALA A 257 -0.86 29.88 0.07
N LEU A 258 -1.26 28.67 0.45
CA LEU A 258 -1.86 28.41 1.75
C LEU A 258 -0.83 28.43 2.88
N LEU A 259 0.39 27.98 2.61
CA LEU A 259 1.50 28.07 3.54
C LEU A 259 2.59 28.90 2.92
N THR A 260 3.17 29.79 3.71
CA THR A 260 4.39 30.53 3.38
C THR A 260 5.35 30.39 4.54
N VAL A 261 6.51 29.78 4.31
CA VAL A 261 7.53 29.54 5.32
C VAL A 261 8.82 30.27 4.95
N THR A 262 9.57 30.67 5.98
CA THR A 262 10.93 31.18 5.80
C THR A 262 11.93 30.07 6.04
N GLY A 263 12.86 29.93 5.11
CA GLY A 263 13.93 28.95 5.16
C GLY A 263 13.54 27.52 4.80
N ARG A 264 14.56 26.68 4.69
CA ARG A 264 14.51 25.27 4.30
C ARG A 264 15.76 24.54 4.80
N ASN A 265 15.68 23.24 4.99
CA ASN A 265 16.81 22.41 5.43
C ASN A 265 17.59 21.88 4.22
N ASN A 266 18.90 21.69 4.40
CA ASN A 266 19.79 20.97 3.48
C ASN A 266 20.29 19.67 4.14
N ALA A 267 20.83 18.71 3.38
CA ALA A 267 21.36 17.42 3.86
C ALA A 267 22.28 17.54 5.08
N ASP A 268 23.16 18.54 5.13
CA ASP A 268 24.08 18.77 6.26
C ASP A 268 23.40 19.40 7.50
N GLY A 269 22.08 19.54 7.49
CA GLY A 269 21.28 20.11 8.58
C GLY A 269 21.28 21.64 8.65
N THR A 270 21.96 22.32 7.72
CA THR A 270 21.95 23.79 7.65
C THR A 270 20.58 24.28 7.17
N ALA A 271 19.93 25.11 7.97
CA ALA A 271 18.74 25.86 7.55
C ALA A 271 19.16 27.09 6.74
N GLY A 272 18.79 27.13 5.46
CA GLY A 272 18.98 28.31 4.59
C GLY A 272 17.90 29.37 4.81
N GLY A 273 18.12 30.58 4.29
CA GLY A 273 17.08 31.61 4.16
C GLY A 273 16.21 31.44 2.91
N GLY A 274 15.30 32.38 2.66
CA GLY A 274 14.40 32.38 1.50
C GLY A 274 12.93 32.19 1.88
N THR A 275 12.03 32.29 0.90
CA THR A 275 10.59 32.15 1.11
C THR A 275 10.06 31.01 0.25
N PHE A 276 9.44 30.03 0.89
CA PHE A 276 8.94 28.83 0.24
C PHE A 276 7.46 28.63 0.53
N ARG A 277 6.72 28.05 -0.42
CA ARG A 277 5.25 28.03 -0.39
C ARG A 277 4.68 26.66 -0.73
N VAL A 278 3.60 26.31 -0.02
CA VAL A 278 2.71 25.21 -0.41
C VAL A 278 1.43 25.82 -0.95
N PHE A 279 1.01 25.38 -2.12
CA PHE A 279 -0.13 25.91 -2.84
C PHE A 279 -1.35 24.99 -2.69
N ALA A 280 -2.53 25.58 -2.63
CA ALA A 280 -3.76 24.88 -3.02
C ALA A 280 -4.18 25.36 -4.41
N THR A 281 -4.68 24.45 -5.23
CA THR A 281 -5.27 24.83 -6.52
C THR A 281 -6.66 25.41 -6.33
N ASP A 282 -7.08 26.29 -7.23
CA ASP A 282 -8.50 26.66 -7.29
C ASP A 282 -9.34 25.38 -7.53
N PRO A 283 -10.50 25.23 -6.87
CA PRO A 283 -11.32 24.03 -7.02
C PRO A 283 -11.81 23.84 -8.46
N VAL A 284 -11.63 22.64 -9.01
CA VAL A 284 -12.21 22.25 -10.30
C VAL A 284 -13.58 21.63 -10.05
N ALA A 285 -14.60 22.13 -10.75
CA ALA A 285 -15.97 21.67 -10.60
C ALA A 285 -16.12 20.18 -10.97
N LEU A 286 -16.86 19.45 -10.15
CA LEU A 286 -17.25 18.06 -10.37
C LEU A 286 -18.72 17.96 -10.76
N ASP A 287 -19.12 16.83 -11.32
CA ASP A 287 -20.52 16.55 -11.61
C ASP A 287 -21.30 16.30 -10.31
N PRO A 288 -22.18 17.23 -9.89
CA PRO A 288 -22.89 17.11 -8.61
C PRO A 288 -23.93 15.97 -8.60
N ALA A 289 -24.25 15.40 -9.77
CA ALA A 289 -25.15 14.25 -9.88
C ALA A 289 -24.42 12.91 -9.68
N ARG A 290 -23.09 12.90 -9.61
CA ARG A 290 -22.28 11.71 -9.41
C ARG A 290 -21.63 11.68 -8.04
N THR A 291 -21.27 10.48 -7.62
CA THR A 291 -20.56 10.21 -6.37
C THR A 291 -19.11 9.88 -6.68
N VAL A 292 -18.17 10.57 -6.04
CA VAL A 292 -16.74 10.35 -6.20
C VAL A 292 -16.33 9.07 -5.47
N ASP A 293 -15.62 8.21 -6.18
CA ASP A 293 -15.00 6.98 -5.66
C ASP A 293 -13.54 7.26 -5.26
N ALA A 294 -12.76 7.83 -6.18
CA ALA A 294 -11.34 8.10 -5.97
C ALA A 294 -10.80 9.23 -6.85
N VAL A 295 -9.57 9.65 -6.54
CA VAL A 295 -8.74 10.47 -7.42
C VAL A 295 -7.49 9.71 -7.80
N ILE A 296 -7.21 9.61 -9.10
CA ILE A 296 -5.95 9.12 -9.63
C ILE A 296 -5.03 10.31 -9.86
N LEU A 297 -3.87 10.31 -9.22
CA LEU A 297 -2.86 11.35 -9.39
C LEU A 297 -2.25 11.32 -10.81
N PRO A 298 -1.63 12.42 -11.26
CA PRO A 298 -0.94 12.42 -12.55
C PRO A 298 0.11 11.30 -12.66
N ARG A 299 0.27 10.74 -13.87
CA ARG A 299 1.33 9.75 -14.15
C ARG A 299 2.72 10.37 -14.32
N GLY A 300 2.80 11.69 -14.43
CA GLY A 300 4.03 12.45 -14.56
C GLY A 300 3.73 13.93 -14.72
N SER A 301 4.80 14.72 -14.79
CA SER A 301 4.77 16.17 -15.04
C SER A 301 5.61 16.55 -16.26
N ASP A 302 5.37 17.73 -16.81
CA ASP A 302 6.00 18.20 -18.05
C ASP A 302 7.46 18.68 -17.88
N ARG A 303 7.76 19.40 -16.79
CA ARG A 303 9.08 20.00 -16.54
C ARG A 303 9.56 19.83 -15.10
N GLY A 304 8.91 20.54 -14.16
CA GLY A 304 9.24 20.47 -12.74
C GLY A 304 8.79 19.16 -12.10
N ILE A 305 9.26 18.90 -10.89
CA ILE A 305 8.85 17.73 -10.11
C ILE A 305 7.61 18.13 -9.32
N MET A 306 6.49 17.47 -9.60
CA MET A 306 5.23 17.70 -8.89
C MET A 306 5.23 16.96 -7.55
N HIS A 307 4.78 17.63 -6.50
CA HIS A 307 4.57 17.05 -5.18
C HIS A 307 3.15 17.34 -4.72
N ILE A 308 2.40 16.28 -4.42
CA ILE A 308 1.05 16.38 -3.88
C ILE A 308 1.11 15.95 -2.43
N VAL A 309 0.60 16.80 -1.54
CA VAL A 309 0.57 16.57 -0.09
C VAL A 309 -0.77 15.96 0.29
N ASP A 310 -1.86 16.50 -0.25
CA ASP A 310 -3.23 16.06 0.03
C ASP A 310 -4.21 16.44 -1.09
N VAL A 311 -5.38 15.81 -1.10
CA VAL A 311 -6.48 16.07 -2.04
C VAL A 311 -7.76 16.30 -1.24
N ALA A 312 -8.46 17.40 -1.51
CA ALA A 312 -9.73 17.73 -0.85
C ALA A 312 -10.87 17.78 -1.87
N ILE A 313 -12.03 17.26 -1.46
CA ILE A 313 -13.30 17.35 -2.19
C ILE A 313 -14.37 17.97 -1.29
N GLY A 314 -15.34 18.66 -1.89
CA GLY A 314 -16.45 19.31 -1.16
C GLY A 314 -17.46 19.96 -2.09
#